data_AF-A0A7Y6PJW2-F1
#
_entry.id   AF-A0A7Y6PJW2-F1
#
_cell.length_a   1.000
_cell.length_b   1.000
_cell.length_c   1.000
_cell.angle_alpha   90.00
_cell.angle_beta   90.00
_cell.angle_gamma   90.00
#
_symmetry.space_group_name_H-M   'P 1'
#
loop_
_entity.id
_entity.type
_entity.pdbx_description
1 polymer ?
#
loop_
_entity_poly.entity_id
_entity_poly.type
_entity_poly.pdbx_seq_one_letter_code
_entity_poly.pdbx_strand_id
1 'polypeptide(L)'
;MLGIPVALAVFGYGEWATHKYLLHGLGRDKSSRLSFHFHEHHQAVRRNGGYDPAYEGPVWSTPTQAREALGLTAVALAHVPLFPLAPFYTATIWYCLRRYRRDHRRAHLDPAWGRDHLSWHYDHHMGDQDKNFGVVWSWFD
;
A
#
# COMPACT_ATOMS: atom_id res chain seq x y z
N MET A 1 -23.41 10.66 9.32
CA MET A 1 -22.03 10.33 9.77
C MET A 1 -21.06 10.53 8.61
N LEU A 2 -20.71 11.78 8.29
CA LEU A 2 -19.87 12.09 7.11
C LEU A 2 -18.41 11.65 7.26
N GLY A 3 -17.94 11.36 8.47
CA GLY A 3 -16.55 10.96 8.72
C GLY A 3 -16.12 9.68 7.99
N ILE A 4 -17.02 8.71 7.82
CA ILE A 4 -16.71 7.44 7.13
C ILE A 4 -16.45 7.66 5.63
N PRO A 5 -17.38 8.22 4.83
CA PRO A 5 -17.14 8.44 3.41
C PRO A 5 -15.98 9.42 3.16
N VAL A 6 -15.81 10.43 4.03
CA VAL A 6 -14.65 11.33 3.94
C VAL A 6 -13.34 10.58 4.18
N ALA A 7 -13.26 9.73 5.20
CA ALA A 7 -12.06 8.92 5.46
C ALA A 7 -11.74 7.96 4.31
N LEU A 8 -12.75 7.33 3.70
CA LEU A 8 -12.56 6.45 2.54
C LEU A 8 -12.00 7.24 1.34
N ALA A 9 -12.53 8.43 1.05
CA ALA A 9 -12.02 9.27 -0.03
C ALA A 9 -10.60 9.77 0.25
N VAL A 10 -10.33 10.24 1.48
CA VAL A 10 -8.99 10.70 1.90
C VAL A 10 -7.98 9.57 1.81
N PHE A 11 -8.32 8.37 2.31
CA PHE A 11 -7.41 7.25 2.25
C PHE A 11 -7.21 6.76 0.83
N GLY A 12 -8.28 6.55 0.05
CA GLY A 12 -8.17 6.04 -1.32
C GLY A 12 -7.32 6.96 -2.21
N TYR A 13 -7.50 8.27 -2.12
CA TYR A 13 -6.63 9.21 -2.82
C TYR A 13 -5.21 9.23 -2.21
N GLY A 14 -5.11 9.16 -0.90
CA GLY A 14 -3.84 9.20 -0.17
C GLY A 14 -2.93 8.01 -0.48
N GLU A 15 -3.46 6.79 -0.54
CA GLU A 15 -2.68 5.60 -0.93
C GLU A 15 -2.22 5.73 -2.39
N TRP A 16 -3.12 6.13 -3.29
CA TRP A 16 -2.83 6.28 -4.71
C TRP A 16 -1.75 7.34 -4.95
N ALA A 17 -1.88 8.52 -4.33
CA ALA A 17 -0.95 9.62 -4.50
C ALA A 17 0.42 9.30 -3.88
N THR A 18 0.44 8.65 -2.71
CA THR A 18 1.67 8.18 -2.07
C THR A 18 2.38 7.18 -2.97
N HIS A 19 1.65 6.22 -3.53
CA HIS A 19 2.21 5.19 -4.39
C HIS A 19 2.76 5.80 -5.70
N LYS A 20 1.99 6.69 -6.34
CA LYS A 20 2.38 7.36 -7.58
C LYS A 20 3.56 8.32 -7.42
N TYR A 21 3.43 9.30 -6.54
CA TYR A 21 4.39 10.40 -6.47
C TYR A 21 5.59 10.11 -5.58
N LEU A 22 5.41 9.35 -4.49
CA LEU A 22 6.50 9.05 -3.56
C LEU A 22 7.16 7.72 -3.93
N LEU A 23 6.40 6.62 -3.92
CA LEU A 23 6.99 5.29 -4.08
C LEU A 23 7.45 5.00 -5.52
N HIS A 24 6.74 5.48 -6.55
CA HIS A 24 7.23 5.44 -7.93
C HIS A 24 8.02 6.68 -8.31
N GLY A 25 7.45 7.88 -8.12
CA GLY A 25 8.08 9.13 -8.54
C GLY A 25 9.47 9.30 -7.94
N LEU A 26 9.61 9.25 -6.61
CA LEU A 26 10.91 9.34 -5.94
C LEU A 26 11.62 7.99 -5.83
N GLY A 27 10.88 6.87 -5.72
CA GLY A 27 11.49 5.54 -5.54
C GLY A 27 12.15 4.96 -6.81
N ARG A 28 11.91 5.53 -7.99
CA ARG A 28 12.67 5.14 -9.20
C ARG A 28 14.13 5.57 -9.13
N ASP A 29 14.46 6.63 -8.39
CA ASP A 29 15.85 6.96 -8.10
C ASP A 29 16.42 5.98 -7.06
N LYS A 30 17.51 5.28 -7.41
CA LYS A 30 18.20 4.33 -6.54
C LYS A 30 18.77 4.96 -5.28
N SER A 31 19.07 6.26 -5.30
CA SER A 31 19.59 7.00 -4.14
C SER A 31 18.50 7.33 -3.11
N SER A 32 17.23 7.26 -3.51
CA SER A 32 16.09 7.55 -2.65
C SER A 32 15.94 6.51 -1.54
N ARG A 33 15.53 6.94 -0.35
CA ARG A 33 15.15 6.02 0.74
C ARG A 33 13.90 5.19 0.41
N LEU A 34 13.13 5.62 -0.59
CA LEU A 34 11.94 4.92 -1.08
C LEU A 34 12.26 3.94 -2.23
N SER A 35 13.54 3.81 -2.61
CA SER A 35 13.96 3.04 -3.78
C SER A 35 13.64 1.55 -3.67
N PHE A 36 13.54 1.03 -2.44
CA PHE A 36 13.15 -0.35 -2.18
C PHE A 36 11.81 -0.74 -2.82
N HIS A 37 10.87 0.21 -2.92
CA HIS A 37 9.57 -0.08 -3.49
C HIS A 37 9.69 -0.48 -4.96
N PHE A 38 10.43 0.29 -5.76
CA PHE A 38 10.57 0.03 -7.18
C PHE A 38 11.66 -1.01 -7.50
N HIS A 39 12.81 -0.93 -6.81
CA HIS A 39 13.98 -1.74 -7.16
C HIS A 39 14.07 -3.07 -6.41
N GLU A 40 13.38 -3.24 -5.28
CA GLU A 40 13.36 -4.51 -4.54
C GLU A 40 11.99 -5.17 -4.71
N HIS A 41 10.93 -4.55 -4.21
CA HIS A 41 9.58 -5.12 -4.19
C HIS A 41 9.04 -5.37 -5.61
N HIS A 42 8.94 -4.32 -6.45
CA HIS A 42 8.45 -4.46 -7.83
C HIS A 42 9.26 -5.45 -8.68
N GLN A 43 10.59 -5.43 -8.54
CA GLN A 43 11.45 -6.38 -9.27
C GLN A 43 11.25 -7.82 -8.80
N ALA A 44 11.15 -8.06 -7.49
CA ALA A 44 10.89 -9.38 -6.94
C ALA A 44 9.53 -9.92 -7.41
N VAL A 45 8.47 -9.10 -7.31
CA VAL A 45 7.13 -9.46 -7.77
C VAL A 45 7.13 -9.88 -9.24
N ARG A 46 7.75 -9.09 -10.13
CA ARG A 46 7.80 -9.42 -11.56
C ARG A 46 8.59 -10.71 -11.83
N ARG A 47 9.74 -10.88 -11.19
CA ARG A 47 10.60 -12.06 -11.39
C ARG A 47 9.94 -13.35 -10.90
N ASN A 48 9.09 -13.27 -9.89
CA ASN A 48 8.44 -14.43 -9.28
C ASN A 48 6.93 -14.53 -9.62
N GLY A 49 6.48 -13.94 -10.73
CA GLY A 49 5.13 -14.14 -11.25
C GLY A 49 3.99 -13.54 -10.39
N GLY A 50 4.28 -12.50 -9.60
CA GLY A 50 3.35 -11.87 -8.66
C GLY A 50 3.71 -12.13 -7.20
N TYR A 51 4.56 -13.11 -6.93
CA TYR A 51 5.01 -13.48 -5.59
C TYR A 51 6.13 -12.56 -5.09
N ASP A 52 6.12 -12.20 -3.81
CA ASP A 52 7.26 -11.51 -3.19
C ASP A 52 7.70 -12.21 -1.90
N PRO A 53 8.86 -12.89 -1.89
CA PRO A 53 9.38 -13.58 -0.72
C PRO A 53 9.66 -12.62 0.44
N ALA A 54 9.79 -11.31 0.18
CA ALA A 54 10.00 -10.34 1.24
C ALA A 54 8.82 -10.28 2.22
N TYR A 55 7.62 -10.72 1.82
CA TYR A 55 6.43 -10.79 2.68
C TYR A 55 6.34 -12.05 3.55
N GLU A 56 7.24 -13.01 3.39
CA GLU A 56 7.29 -14.20 4.25
C GLU A 56 7.62 -13.82 5.70
N GLY A 57 7.14 -14.64 6.65
CA GLY A 57 7.47 -14.46 8.06
C GLY A 57 6.91 -13.18 8.72
N PRO A 58 7.44 -12.81 9.90
CA PRO A 58 7.00 -11.64 10.68
C PRO A 58 7.29 -10.30 10.00
N VAL A 59 6.58 -9.23 10.41
CA VAL A 59 6.71 -7.86 9.86
C VAL A 59 8.15 -7.34 9.81
N TRP A 60 8.99 -7.74 10.76
CA TRP A 60 10.38 -7.24 10.93
C TRP A 60 11.42 -8.07 10.17
N SER A 61 10.99 -9.15 9.51
CA SER A 61 11.89 -10.11 8.87
C SER A 61 12.62 -9.52 7.66
N THR A 62 12.02 -8.53 6.99
CA THR A 62 12.60 -7.89 5.81
C THR A 62 12.46 -6.37 5.84
N PRO A 63 13.39 -5.63 5.20
CA PRO A 63 13.27 -4.19 5.06
C PRO A 63 11.98 -3.74 4.39
N THR A 64 11.49 -4.46 3.37
CA THR A 64 10.23 -4.16 2.67
C THR A 64 9.05 -4.13 3.64
N GLN A 65 8.83 -5.21 4.40
CA GLN A 65 7.72 -5.29 5.35
C GLN A 65 7.87 -4.30 6.50
N ALA A 66 9.10 -4.12 7.00
CA ALA A 66 9.36 -3.20 8.11
C ALA A 66 9.09 -1.75 7.70
N ARG A 67 9.56 -1.32 6.53
CA ARG A 67 9.37 0.05 6.02
C ARG A 67 7.91 0.34 5.70
N GLU A 68 7.20 -0.61 5.09
CA GLU A 68 5.76 -0.50 4.89
C GLU A 68 5.03 -0.33 6.23
N ALA A 69 5.31 -1.21 7.21
CA ALA A 69 4.67 -1.12 8.52
C ALA A 69 4.99 0.19 9.25
N LEU A 70 6.23 0.68 9.17
CA LEU A 70 6.62 1.98 9.73
C LEU A 70 5.87 3.14 9.07
N GLY A 71 5.78 3.15 7.73
CA GLY A 71 5.03 4.16 6.99
C GLY A 71 3.55 4.19 7.36
N LEU A 72 2.90 3.02 7.38
CA LEU A 72 1.49 2.90 7.76
C LEU A 72 1.26 3.30 9.24
N THR A 73 2.19 2.95 10.13
CA THR A 73 2.13 3.35 11.54
C THR A 73 2.28 4.86 11.69
N ALA A 74 3.18 5.50 10.94
CA ALA A 74 3.33 6.95 10.95
C ALA A 74 2.03 7.65 10.52
N VAL A 75 1.36 7.15 9.47
CA VAL A 75 0.05 7.67 9.04
C VAL A 75 -1.00 7.44 10.14
N ALA A 76 -1.04 6.27 10.77
CA ALA A 76 -1.98 5.98 11.86
C ALA A 76 -1.81 6.98 13.02
N LEU A 77 -0.57 7.23 13.44
CA LEU A 77 -0.22 8.14 14.52
C LEU A 77 -0.55 9.60 14.18
N ALA A 78 -0.32 10.03 12.93
CA ALA A 78 -0.68 11.36 12.47
C ALA A 78 -2.20 11.65 12.60
N HIS A 79 -3.03 10.60 12.58
CA HIS A 79 -4.49 10.72 12.71
C HIS A 79 -5.00 10.60 14.15
N VAL A 80 -4.15 10.22 15.12
CA VAL A 80 -4.54 10.09 16.55
C VAL A 80 -5.15 11.37 17.12
N PRO A 81 -4.58 12.58 16.90
CA PRO A 81 -5.15 13.81 17.48
C PRO A 81 -6.58 14.12 17.01
N LEU A 82 -7.03 13.54 15.89
CA LEU A 82 -8.37 13.73 15.36
C LEU A 82 -9.40 12.83 16.05
N PHE A 83 -9.00 11.79 16.79
CA PHE A 83 -9.92 10.82 17.37
C PHE A 83 -10.98 11.44 18.30
N PRO A 84 -10.65 12.38 19.21
CA PRO A 84 -11.65 13.01 20.08
C PRO A 84 -12.68 13.89 19.32
N LEU A 85 -12.32 14.39 18.13
CA LEU A 85 -13.15 15.30 17.33
C LEU A 85 -13.94 14.56 16.24
N ALA A 86 -13.34 13.53 15.65
CA ALA A 86 -13.86 12.81 14.50
C ALA A 86 -13.59 11.29 14.62
N PRO A 87 -14.14 10.61 15.65
CA PRO A 87 -13.79 9.23 15.97
C PRO A 87 -14.08 8.26 14.81
N PHE A 88 -15.20 8.42 14.12
CA PHE A 88 -15.55 7.57 12.98
C PHE A 88 -14.64 7.80 11.76
N TYR A 89 -14.15 9.02 11.55
CA TYR A 89 -13.16 9.30 10.51
C TYR A 89 -11.83 8.61 10.86
N THR A 90 -11.30 8.85 12.06
CA THR A 90 -10.02 8.27 12.49
C THR A 90 -10.07 6.73 12.53
N ALA A 91 -11.14 6.15 13.08
CA ALA A 91 -11.32 4.70 13.09
C ALA A 91 -11.41 4.11 11.67
N THR A 92 -12.05 4.83 10.74
CA THR A 92 -12.10 4.40 9.32
C THR A 92 -10.72 4.46 8.68
N ILE A 93 -9.91 5.49 8.93
CA ILE A 93 -8.52 5.54 8.46
C ILE A 93 -7.71 4.36 8.99
N TRP A 94 -7.80 4.05 10.29
CA TRP A 94 -7.10 2.89 10.87
C TRP A 94 -7.57 1.55 10.30
N TYR A 95 -8.88 1.42 10.03
CA TYR A 95 -9.41 0.27 9.30
C TYR A 95 -8.79 0.16 7.90
N CYS A 96 -8.70 1.26 7.15
CA CYS A 96 -8.12 1.28 5.80
C CYS A 96 -6.63 0.91 5.83
N LEU A 97 -5.85 1.44 6.77
CA LEU A 97 -4.43 1.09 6.96
C LEU A 97 -4.24 -0.40 7.25
N ARG A 98 -5.06 -0.96 8.15
CA ARG A 98 -5.04 -2.39 8.46
C ARG A 98 -5.40 -3.22 7.24
N ARG A 99 -6.41 -2.78 6.48
CA ARG A 99 -6.85 -3.45 5.25
C ARG A 99 -5.75 -3.43 4.20
N TYR A 100 -5.13 -2.28 3.94
CA TYR A 100 -3.97 -2.14 3.07
C TYR A 100 -2.91 -3.17 3.42
N ARG A 101 -2.46 -3.18 4.68
CA ARG A 101 -1.37 -4.07 5.12
C ARG A 101 -1.72 -5.55 4.90
N ARG A 102 -2.96 -5.93 5.20
CA ARG A 102 -3.44 -7.31 5.07
C ARG A 102 -3.55 -7.73 3.61
N ASP A 103 -4.22 -6.91 2.80
CA ASP A 103 -4.60 -7.25 1.44
C ASP A 103 -3.40 -7.16 0.50
N HIS A 104 -2.54 -6.15 0.68
CA HIS A 104 -1.28 -6.02 -0.07
C HIS A 104 -0.35 -7.22 0.18
N ARG A 105 -0.13 -7.57 1.46
CA ARG A 105 0.65 -8.76 1.84
C ARG A 105 0.07 -10.04 1.25
N ARG A 106 -1.25 -10.21 1.36
CA ARG A 106 -1.92 -11.41 0.86
C ARG A 106 -1.77 -11.52 -0.65
N ALA A 107 -1.92 -10.43 -1.40
CA ALA A 107 -1.77 -10.43 -2.86
C ALA A 107 -0.38 -10.87 -3.31
N HIS A 108 0.66 -10.63 -2.51
CA HIS A 108 2.02 -11.03 -2.82
C HIS A 108 2.46 -12.38 -2.26
N LEU A 109 1.72 -12.94 -1.30
CA LEU A 109 1.93 -14.32 -0.84
C LEU A 109 1.04 -15.32 -1.59
N ASP A 110 -0.09 -14.85 -2.10
CA ASP A 110 -1.04 -15.60 -2.92
C ASP A 110 -1.38 -14.77 -4.17
N PRO A 111 -0.53 -14.84 -5.22
CA PRO A 111 -0.72 -14.06 -6.45
C PRO A 111 -2.00 -14.40 -7.21
N ALA A 112 -2.52 -15.62 -7.04
CA ALA A 112 -3.82 -16.00 -7.61
C ALA A 112 -4.94 -15.22 -6.92
N TRP A 113 -4.94 -15.19 -5.59
CA TRP A 113 -5.86 -14.33 -4.84
C TRP A 113 -5.72 -12.85 -5.21
N GLY A 114 -4.47 -12.36 -5.33
CA GLY A 114 -4.18 -10.99 -5.75
C GLY A 114 -4.78 -10.66 -7.12
N ARG A 115 -4.61 -11.55 -8.10
CA ARG A 115 -5.20 -11.40 -9.44
C ARG A 115 -6.73 -11.36 -9.41
N ASP A 116 -7.36 -12.21 -8.60
CA ASP A 116 -8.82 -12.35 -8.57
C ASP A 116 -9.52 -11.22 -7.79
N HIS A 117 -8.85 -10.65 -6.77
CA HIS A 117 -9.49 -9.71 -5.84
C HIS A 117 -8.94 -8.28 -5.94
N LEU A 118 -7.71 -8.12 -6.40
CA LEU A 118 -7.01 -6.83 -6.57
C LEU A 118 -6.36 -6.81 -7.96
N SER A 119 -7.13 -7.11 -9.01
CA SER A 119 -6.62 -7.27 -10.37
C SER A 119 -5.83 -6.05 -10.86
N TRP A 120 -6.27 -4.84 -10.52
CA TRP A 120 -5.57 -3.60 -10.83
C TRP A 120 -4.16 -3.56 -10.21
N HIS A 121 -4.01 -3.99 -8.96
CA HIS A 121 -2.72 -4.06 -8.26
C HIS A 121 -1.84 -5.18 -8.82
N TYR A 122 -2.45 -6.32 -9.20
CA TYR A 122 -1.70 -7.36 -9.93
C TYR A 122 -1.16 -6.81 -11.26
N ASP A 123 -2.01 -6.12 -12.03
CA ASP A 123 -1.65 -5.50 -13.31
C ASP A 123 -0.63 -4.37 -13.15
N HIS A 124 -0.68 -3.63 -12.04
CA HIS A 124 0.33 -2.63 -11.70
C HIS A 124 1.73 -3.24 -11.65
N HIS A 125 1.87 -4.41 -11.05
CA HIS A 125 3.17 -5.08 -10.97
C HIS A 125 3.53 -5.79 -12.27
N MET A 126 2.58 -6.55 -12.84
CA MET A 126 2.86 -7.51 -13.91
C MET A 126 2.68 -6.93 -15.31
N GLY A 127 1.87 -5.89 -15.46
CA GLY A 127 1.63 -5.15 -16.68
C GLY A 127 2.42 -3.84 -16.73
N ASP A 128 1.70 -2.74 -16.92
CA ASP A 128 2.21 -1.37 -17.03
C ASP A 128 2.37 -0.74 -15.63
N GLN A 129 3.62 -0.62 -15.18
CA GLN A 129 3.97 -0.14 -13.84
C GLN A 129 3.77 1.37 -13.65
N ASP A 130 3.37 2.10 -14.69
CA ASP A 130 3.02 3.53 -14.66
C ASP A 130 1.50 3.77 -14.57
N LYS A 131 0.70 2.74 -14.29
CA LYS A 131 -0.75 2.76 -14.09
C LYS A 131 -1.15 2.00 -12.83
N ASN A 132 -2.41 2.12 -12.41
CA ASN A 132 -2.99 1.33 -11.31
C ASN A 132 -2.24 1.50 -9.98
N PHE A 133 -2.11 2.73 -9.48
CA PHE A 133 -1.39 3.01 -8.23
C PHE A 133 -2.21 2.71 -6.98
N GLY A 134 -3.52 2.48 -7.11
CA GLY A 134 -4.36 1.99 -6.02
C GLY A 134 -3.94 0.60 -5.56
N VAL A 135 -3.86 0.36 -4.25
CA VAL A 135 -3.58 -0.97 -3.70
C VAL A 135 -4.88 -1.62 -3.23
N VAL A 136 -5.61 -0.95 -2.33
CA VAL A 136 -6.86 -1.48 -1.78
C VAL A 136 -8.05 -1.21 -2.68
N TRP A 137 -8.04 -0.07 -3.38
CA TRP A 137 -9.08 0.34 -4.31
C TRP A 137 -8.50 0.95 -5.58
N SER A 138 -9.18 0.75 -6.71
CA SER A 138 -8.83 1.37 -8.00
C SER A 138 -9.59 2.66 -8.30
N TRP A 139 -10.18 3.30 -7.29
CA TRP A 139 -11.08 4.45 -7.50
C TRP A 139 -10.43 5.67 -8.16
N PHE A 140 -9.10 5.78 -8.10
CA PHE A 140 -8.32 6.92 -8.57
C PHE A 140 -7.33 6.58 -9.68
N ASP A 141 -7.37 5.35 -10.20
CA ASP A 141 -6.46 4.83 -11.24
C ASP A 141 -6.72 5.37 -12.65
#